data_AF-Q5C3B0-F1
#
_entry.id   AF-Q5C3B0-F1
#
_cell.length_a   1.000
_cell.length_b   1.000
_cell.length_c   1.000
_cell.angle_alpha   90.00
_cell.angle_beta   90.00
_cell.angle_gamma   90.00
#
_symmetry.space_group_name_H-M   'P 1'
#
loop_
_entity.id
_entity.type
_entity.pdbx_description
1 polymer ?
#
loop_
_entity_poly.entity_id
_entity_poly.type
_entity_poly.pdbx_seq_one_letter_code
_entity_poly.pdbx_strand_id
1 'polypeptide(L)'
;PLISAEKIIGEAEILQLFATRESKSVVKSGRLPVAGCRCVKGHIFANVTKIGSILTDLDIVGEPVDLFCRVIRPAHHSSSLVNGYEQNQTINEHDFSHADNIIVSQADCYSLRHEKSVVDNIRKGVECGIVLVSPEVLDTCDKNQNATTKSFVSDWKVGDIIQCYVIINQKPSIDWDFETGNSEIQSS
;
A
#
# COMPACT_ATOMS: atom_id res chain seq x y z
N PRO A 1 27.75 -0.55 3.74
CA PRO A 1 26.57 -1.37 4.11
C PRO A 1 25.34 -0.89 3.34
N LEU A 2 24.55 -1.80 2.74
CA LEU A 2 23.24 -1.43 2.19
C LEU A 2 22.28 -1.19 3.35
N ILE A 3 21.42 -0.18 3.21
CA ILE A 3 20.37 0.13 4.17
C ILE A 3 19.04 -0.25 3.52
N SER A 4 18.24 -1.03 4.24
CA SER A 4 16.88 -1.37 3.84
C SER A 4 15.95 -0.22 4.23
N ALA A 5 15.17 0.29 3.29
CA ALA A 5 14.23 1.38 3.51
C ALA A 5 12.85 1.02 2.95
N GLU A 6 11.81 1.38 3.71
CA GLU A 6 10.43 1.31 3.25
C GLU A 6 10.10 2.54 2.39
N LYS A 7 9.47 2.32 1.23
CA LYS A 7 8.97 3.38 0.37
C LYS A 7 7.51 3.10 0.00
N ILE A 8 6.64 4.06 0.29
CA ILE A 8 5.23 4.00 -0.09
C ILE A 8 5.12 4.30 -1.59
N ILE A 9 4.45 3.42 -2.33
CA ILE A 9 4.30 3.54 -3.79
C ILE A 9 2.85 3.76 -4.23
N GLY A 10 1.88 3.51 -3.34
CA GLY A 10 0.50 3.87 -3.60
C GLY A 10 -0.45 3.60 -2.44
N GLU A 11 -1.64 4.19 -2.55
CA GLU A 11 -2.71 4.08 -1.57
C GLU A 11 -4.04 3.88 -2.29
N ALA A 12 -4.91 3.05 -1.72
CA ALA A 12 -6.25 2.81 -2.21
C ALA A 12 -7.26 2.84 -1.07
N GLU A 13 -8.37 3.54 -1.26
CA GLU A 13 -9.46 3.59 -0.30
C GLU A 13 -10.46 2.46 -0.56
N ILE A 14 -10.85 1.73 0.48
CA ILE A 14 -11.87 0.68 0.39
C ILE A 14 -13.25 1.33 0.31
N LEU A 15 -13.96 1.08 -0.79
CA LEU A 15 -15.29 1.63 -1.05
C LEU A 15 -16.40 0.60 -0.79
N GLN A 16 -16.10 -0.68 -1.02
CA GLN A 16 -17.08 -1.76 -0.88
C GLN A 16 -16.38 -3.05 -0.47
N LEU A 17 -17.09 -3.89 0.27
CA LEU A 17 -16.64 -5.23 0.64
C LEU A 17 -17.57 -6.28 0.03
N PHE A 18 -17.01 -7.35 -0.51
CA PHE A 18 -17.78 -8.48 -1.01
C PHE A 18 -17.02 -9.79 -0.82
N ALA A 19 -17.67 -10.91 -1.14
CA ALA A 19 -17.02 -12.22 -1.10
C ALA A 19 -17.38 -13.03 -2.33
N THR A 20 -16.37 -13.63 -2.95
CA THR A 20 -16.56 -14.54 -4.09
C THR A 20 -16.56 -15.98 -3.62
N ARG A 21 -17.22 -16.87 -4.38
CA ARG A 21 -17.16 -18.31 -4.10
C ARG A 21 -15.82 -18.83 -4.56
N GLU A 22 -15.14 -19.54 -3.68
CA GLU A 22 -13.92 -20.26 -4.02
C GLU A 22 -13.90 -21.68 -3.49
N SER A 23 -12.99 -22.49 -4.01
CA SER A 23 -12.81 -23.86 -3.52
C SER A 23 -12.45 -23.86 -2.04
N LYS A 24 -12.93 -24.88 -1.31
CA LYS A 24 -12.58 -25.10 0.10
C LYS A 24 -11.08 -25.40 0.29
N SER A 25 -10.37 -25.77 -0.78
CA SER A 25 -8.92 -25.95 -0.77
C SER A 25 -8.17 -24.61 -0.75
N VAL A 26 -8.75 -23.53 -1.28
CA VAL A 26 -8.16 -22.18 -1.23
C VAL A 26 -8.55 -21.51 0.08
N VAL A 27 -9.85 -21.44 0.40
CA VAL A 27 -10.37 -20.80 1.60
C VAL A 27 -11.34 -21.74 2.32
N LYS A 28 -11.08 -22.05 3.58
CA LYS A 28 -11.85 -23.06 4.35
C LYS A 28 -13.36 -22.76 4.37
N SER A 29 -13.74 -21.48 4.39
CA SER A 29 -15.14 -21.03 4.37
C SER A 29 -15.82 -21.19 3.01
N GLY A 30 -15.07 -21.41 1.93
CA GLY A 30 -15.54 -21.35 0.54
C GLY A 30 -15.92 -19.94 0.06
N ARG A 31 -15.65 -18.91 0.88
CA ARG A 31 -15.93 -17.50 0.56
C ARG A 31 -14.65 -16.69 0.69
N LEU A 32 -14.12 -16.25 -0.45
CA LEU A 32 -12.92 -15.43 -0.52
C LEU A 32 -13.29 -13.97 -0.28
N PRO A 33 -12.76 -13.30 0.76
CA PRO A 33 -13.05 -11.90 1.02
C PRO A 33 -12.34 -11.02 -0.02
N VAL A 34 -13.05 -10.00 -0.52
CA VAL A 34 -12.54 -9.06 -1.52
C VAL A 34 -12.90 -7.64 -1.11
N ALA A 35 -11.91 -6.75 -1.14
CA ALA A 35 -12.12 -5.31 -1.02
C ALA A 35 -12.23 -4.70 -2.43
N GLY A 36 -13.35 -4.04 -2.71
CA GLY A 36 -13.50 -3.13 -3.83
C GLY A 36 -13.00 -1.75 -3.43
N CYS A 37 -11.95 -1.28 -4.08
CA CYS A 37 -11.23 -0.07 -3.72
C CYS A 37 -10.94 0.81 -4.93
N ARG A 38 -10.63 2.08 -4.69
CA ARG A 38 -10.14 3.01 -5.71
C ARG A 38 -8.75 3.49 -5.33
N CYS A 39 -7.81 3.41 -6.25
CA CYS A 39 -6.47 3.94 -6.02
C CYS A 39 -6.54 5.47 -5.94
N VAL A 40 -6.11 6.05 -4.82
CA VAL A 40 -6.18 7.50 -4.53
C VAL A 40 -4.81 8.18 -4.66
N LYS A 41 -3.72 7.43 -4.50
CA LYS A 41 -2.34 7.92 -4.63
C LYS A 41 -1.46 6.87 -5.29
N GLY A 42 -0.53 7.31 -6.14
CA GLY A 42 0.48 6.44 -6.75
C GLY A 42 -0.10 5.23 -7.50
N HIS A 43 0.46 4.05 -7.21
CA HIS A 43 0.14 2.78 -7.84
C HIS A 43 0.01 1.65 -6.82
N ILE A 44 -1.00 0.80 -7.01
CA ILE A 44 -1.12 -0.47 -6.28
C ILE A 44 -0.52 -1.58 -7.13
N PHE A 45 0.33 -2.43 -6.55
CA PHE A 45 0.97 -3.54 -7.24
C PHE A 45 0.58 -4.88 -6.64
N ALA A 46 0.54 -5.90 -7.49
CA ALA A 46 0.34 -7.27 -7.08
C ALA A 46 1.66 -8.01 -6.78
N ASN A 47 2.78 -7.60 -7.38
CA ASN A 47 4.05 -8.32 -7.29
C ASN A 47 5.28 -7.41 -7.51
N VAL A 48 6.33 -7.64 -6.73
CA VAL A 48 7.61 -6.90 -6.77
C VAL A 48 8.33 -6.95 -8.13
N THR A 49 8.20 -8.06 -8.87
CA THR A 49 8.91 -8.29 -10.15
C THR A 49 8.52 -7.32 -11.26
N LYS A 50 7.40 -6.60 -11.12
CA LYS A 50 6.85 -5.70 -12.15
C LYS A 50 6.88 -4.23 -11.75
N ILE A 51 7.61 -3.87 -10.70
CA ILE A 51 7.68 -2.49 -10.20
C ILE A 51 8.87 -1.72 -10.82
N GLY A 52 9.88 -2.42 -11.37
CA GLY A 52 11.17 -1.84 -11.77
C GLY A 52 11.10 -0.51 -12.54
N SER A 53 10.32 -0.45 -13.63
CA SER A 53 10.19 0.78 -14.43
C SER A 53 9.47 1.92 -13.68
N ILE A 54 8.52 1.58 -12.80
CA ILE A 54 7.74 2.57 -12.06
C ILE A 54 8.54 3.11 -10.87
N LEU A 55 9.43 2.31 -10.26
CA LEU A 55 10.36 2.84 -9.26
C LEU A 55 11.27 3.91 -9.85
N THR A 56 11.68 3.72 -11.10
CA THR A 56 12.48 4.74 -11.81
C THR A 56 11.66 6.01 -12.06
N ASP A 57 10.40 5.88 -12.49
CA ASP A 57 9.50 7.01 -12.68
C ASP A 57 9.18 7.76 -11.37
N LEU A 58 9.22 7.08 -10.24
CA LEU A 58 8.99 7.63 -8.90
C LEU A 58 10.26 8.18 -8.23
N ASP A 59 11.40 8.22 -8.95
CA ASP A 59 12.71 8.63 -8.43
C ASP A 59 13.14 7.83 -7.18
N ILE A 60 12.71 6.57 -7.11
CA ILE A 60 13.07 5.65 -6.02
C ILE A 60 14.37 4.95 -6.41
N VAL A 61 15.48 5.40 -5.81
CA VAL A 61 16.81 4.84 -6.02
C VAL A 61 17.04 3.65 -5.08
N GLY A 62 17.10 2.44 -5.63
CA GLY A 62 17.43 1.22 -4.88
C GLY A 62 16.95 -0.04 -5.59
N GLU A 63 17.47 -1.19 -5.15
CA GLU A 63 16.98 -2.49 -5.65
C GLU A 63 15.75 -2.91 -4.81
N PRO A 64 14.58 -3.15 -5.44
CA PRO A 64 13.41 -3.63 -4.72
C PRO A 64 13.64 -5.07 -4.24
N VAL A 65 13.44 -5.26 -2.94
CA VAL A 65 13.59 -6.54 -2.26
C VAL A 65 12.24 -7.23 -2.16
N ASP A 66 11.24 -6.49 -1.68
CA ASP A 66 9.93 -7.08 -1.38
C ASP A 66 8.81 -6.03 -1.48
N LEU A 67 7.58 -6.51 -1.67
CA LEU A 67 6.37 -5.70 -1.83
C LEU A 67 5.32 -6.15 -0.83
N PHE A 68 4.85 -5.21 -0.02
CA PHE A 68 3.84 -5.45 1.00
C PHE A 68 2.68 -4.46 0.90
N CYS A 69 1.59 -4.83 1.54
CA CYS A 69 0.46 -3.97 1.81
C CYS A 69 0.23 -3.90 3.33
N ARG A 70 -0.29 -2.77 3.79
CA ARG A 70 -0.91 -2.67 5.11
C ARG A 70 -2.28 -2.03 5.01
N VAL A 71 -3.22 -2.53 5.82
CA VAL A 71 -4.54 -1.93 5.98
C VAL A 71 -4.47 -0.96 7.14
N ILE A 72 -4.84 0.29 6.88
CA ILE A 72 -4.81 1.40 7.81
C ILE A 72 -6.24 1.86 8.04
N ARG A 73 -6.65 1.97 9.29
CA ARG A 73 -7.92 2.56 9.69
C ARG A 73 -7.69 4.01 10.14
N PRO A 74 -8.19 5.01 9.39
CA PRO A 74 -8.07 6.40 9.78
C PRO A 74 -8.79 6.70 11.11
N ALA A 75 -8.18 7.50 11.98
CA ALA A 75 -8.75 7.85 13.28
C ALA A 75 -9.98 8.78 13.20
N HIS A 76 -10.09 9.56 12.11
CA HIS A 76 -11.14 10.56 11.92
C HIS A 76 -11.84 10.39 10.56
N HIS A 77 -12.92 9.62 10.53
CA HIS A 77 -13.95 9.78 9.50
C HIS A 77 -14.80 11.01 9.82
N SER A 78 -14.20 12.21 9.77
CA SER A 78 -15.00 13.43 9.71
C SER A 78 -15.57 13.52 8.30
N SER A 79 -16.79 13.03 8.13
CA SER A 79 -17.60 13.34 6.96
C SER A 79 -17.70 14.87 6.82
N SER A 80 -16.90 15.47 5.95
CA SER A 80 -17.19 16.81 5.44
C SER A 80 -18.30 16.68 4.40
N LEU A 81 -19.52 16.41 4.87
CA LEU A 81 -20.72 16.85 4.17
C LEU A 81 -20.75 18.38 4.30
N VAL A 82 -19.98 19.06 3.46
CA VAL A 82 -20.16 20.50 3.24
C VAL A 82 -21.27 20.64 2.22
N ASN A 83 -22.46 20.98 2.73
CA ASN A 83 -23.56 21.46 1.92
C ASN A 83 -23.16 22.76 1.21
N GLY A 84 -23.37 22.80 -0.10
CA GLY A 84 -23.69 24.01 -0.86
C GLY A 84 -22.52 24.80 -1.44
N TYR A 85 -22.64 25.03 -2.75
CA TYR A 85 -21.91 25.95 -3.62
C TYR A 85 -20.70 25.41 -4.38
N GLU A 86 -20.86 25.40 -5.70
CA GLU A 86 -19.85 25.17 -6.72
C GLU A 86 -18.63 26.09 -6.50
N GLN A 87 -17.45 25.50 -6.35
CA GLN A 87 -16.17 26.16 -6.61
C GLN A 87 -15.10 25.10 -6.91
N ASN A 88 -14.62 25.13 -8.16
CA ASN A 88 -13.39 24.60 -8.74
C ASN A 88 -12.69 23.42 -8.02
N GLN A 89 -12.73 22.25 -8.67
CA GLN A 89 -12.00 21.03 -8.29
C GLN A 89 -10.48 21.25 -8.29
N THR A 90 -9.93 21.70 -7.18
CA THR A 90 -8.59 21.27 -6.73
C THR A 90 -8.78 20.00 -5.91
N ILE A 91 -8.39 18.86 -6.48
CA ILE A 91 -8.36 17.56 -5.82
C ILE A 91 -7.41 17.70 -4.63
N ASN A 92 -7.96 17.88 -3.42
CA ASN A 92 -7.17 17.83 -2.19
C ASN A 92 -6.52 16.44 -2.11
N GLU A 93 -5.20 16.38 -2.16
CA GLU A 93 -4.45 15.18 -1.83
C GLU A 93 -4.73 14.87 -0.36
N HIS A 94 -5.57 13.86 -0.09
CA HIS A 94 -5.78 13.40 1.27
C HIS A 94 -4.49 12.73 1.75
N ASP A 95 -3.79 13.42 2.66
CA ASP A 95 -2.58 12.89 3.27
C ASP A 95 -2.98 11.96 4.43
N PHE A 96 -2.79 10.66 4.23
CA PHE A 96 -3.13 9.63 5.21
C PHE A 96 -1.98 9.34 6.20
N SER A 97 -1.00 10.23 6.33
CA SER A 97 0.12 10.10 7.28
C SER A 97 -0.19 10.70 8.66
N HIS A 98 -1.40 10.49 9.20
CA HIS A 98 -1.75 10.94 10.54
C HIS A 98 -1.28 9.96 11.62
N ALA A 99 -0.67 10.49 12.69
CA ALA A 99 -0.10 9.70 13.80
C ALA A 99 -1.12 8.82 14.54
N ASP A 100 -2.41 9.15 14.45
CA ASP A 100 -3.48 8.42 15.13
C ASP A 100 -4.03 7.23 14.33
N ASN A 101 -3.54 7.03 13.10
CA ASN A 101 -4.00 5.97 12.24
C ASN A 101 -3.61 4.59 12.77
N ILE A 102 -4.55 3.65 12.75
CA ILE A 102 -4.35 2.30 13.30
C ILE A 102 -3.99 1.34 12.17
N ILE A 103 -2.88 0.62 12.29
CA ILE A 103 -2.56 -0.48 11.40
C ILE A 103 -3.44 -1.68 11.79
N VAL A 104 -4.37 -2.03 10.91
CA VAL A 104 -5.31 -3.15 11.09
C VAL A 104 -4.62 -4.47 10.76
N SER A 105 -3.91 -4.52 9.64
CA SER A 105 -3.18 -5.71 9.21
C SER A 105 -1.97 -5.36 8.34
N GLN A 106 -0.94 -6.20 8.41
CA GLN A 106 0.09 -6.32 7.37
C GLN A 106 -0.26 -7.51 6.49
N ALA A 107 0.02 -7.41 5.19
CA ALA A 107 -0.45 -8.37 4.22
C ALA A 107 0.34 -8.38 2.90
N ASP A 108 0.26 -9.51 2.20
CA ASP A 108 0.68 -9.66 0.81
C ASP A 108 -0.53 -9.58 -0.12
N CYS A 109 -0.33 -9.03 -1.32
CA CYS A 109 -1.35 -9.05 -2.34
C CYS A 109 -1.48 -10.46 -2.94
N TYR A 110 -2.61 -11.12 -2.69
CA TYR A 110 -2.92 -12.43 -3.28
C TYR A 110 -3.51 -12.31 -4.69
N SER A 111 -4.40 -11.34 -4.91
CA SER A 111 -5.00 -11.09 -6.22
C SER A 111 -5.38 -9.63 -6.36
N LEU A 112 -5.02 -9.04 -7.50
CA LEU A 112 -5.41 -7.70 -7.90
C LEU A 112 -6.14 -7.79 -9.24
N ARG A 113 -7.33 -7.19 -9.30
CA ARG A 113 -8.18 -7.23 -10.49
C ARG A 113 -8.73 -5.85 -10.82
N HIS A 114 -8.76 -5.54 -12.11
CA HIS A 114 -9.57 -4.45 -12.64
C HIS A 114 -10.74 -5.09 -13.39
N GLU A 115 -11.96 -4.75 -13.00
CA GLU A 115 -13.17 -5.44 -13.45
C GLU A 115 -13.04 -6.97 -13.27
N LYS A 116 -12.99 -7.74 -14.36
CA LYS A 116 -12.84 -9.21 -14.35
C LYS A 116 -11.39 -9.66 -14.58
N SER A 117 -10.52 -8.75 -15.02
CA SER A 117 -9.16 -9.06 -15.46
C SER A 117 -8.18 -9.01 -14.30
N VAL A 118 -7.30 -10.02 -14.22
CA VAL A 118 -6.16 -9.98 -13.30
C VAL A 118 -5.13 -9.01 -13.86
N VAL A 119 -4.64 -8.11 -13.01
CA VAL A 119 -3.68 -7.08 -13.40
C VAL A 119 -2.53 -7.03 -12.42
N ASP A 120 -1.39 -6.54 -12.88
CA ASP A 120 -0.19 -6.42 -12.06
C ASP A 120 -0.10 -5.09 -11.31
N ASN A 121 -0.71 -4.04 -11.87
CA ASN A 121 -0.75 -2.72 -11.26
C ASN A 121 -2.07 -2.00 -11.53
N ILE A 122 -2.41 -1.08 -10.63
CA ILE A 122 -3.55 -0.15 -10.73
C ILE A 122 -3.01 1.26 -10.49
N ARG A 123 -3.34 2.20 -11.38
CA ARG A 123 -2.93 3.60 -11.27
C ARG A 123 -3.95 4.41 -10.47
N LYS A 124 -3.54 5.58 -9.98
CA LYS A 124 -4.45 6.58 -9.37
C LYS A 124 -5.71 6.82 -10.21
N GLY A 125 -6.86 6.89 -9.54
CA GLY A 125 -8.18 7.11 -10.11
C GLY A 125 -8.88 5.83 -10.59
N VAL A 126 -8.18 4.70 -10.70
CA VAL A 126 -8.74 3.45 -11.22
C VAL A 126 -9.28 2.59 -10.07
N GLU A 127 -10.46 2.02 -10.30
CA GLU A 127 -11.09 1.07 -9.37
C GLU A 127 -10.53 -0.34 -9.54
N CYS A 128 -10.44 -1.08 -8.44
CA CYS A 128 -9.94 -2.44 -8.43
C CYS A 128 -10.58 -3.29 -7.34
N GLY A 129 -10.57 -4.60 -7.54
CA GLY A 129 -10.80 -5.59 -6.50
C GLY A 129 -9.47 -6.15 -6.03
N ILE A 130 -9.24 -6.17 -4.71
CA ILE A 130 -8.04 -6.72 -4.12
C ILE A 130 -8.35 -7.78 -3.06
N VAL A 131 -7.52 -8.81 -3.05
CA VAL A 131 -7.52 -9.87 -2.05
C VAL A 131 -6.16 -9.88 -1.37
N LEU A 132 -6.17 -9.79 -0.04
CA LEU A 132 -4.96 -9.76 0.77
C LEU A 132 -4.86 -11.02 1.65
N VAL A 133 -3.63 -11.46 1.89
CA VAL A 133 -3.32 -12.56 2.81
C VAL A 133 -2.31 -12.10 3.84
N SER A 134 -2.45 -12.59 5.08
CA SER A 134 -1.43 -12.38 6.10
C SER A 134 -0.09 -12.96 5.60
N PRO A 135 1.05 -12.27 5.82
CA PRO A 135 2.35 -12.79 5.44
C PRO A 135 2.58 -14.12 6.15
N GLU A 136 3.08 -15.11 5.44
CA GLU A 136 3.39 -16.42 6.02
C GLU A 136 4.59 -16.24 6.98
N VAL A 137 4.33 -16.05 8.28
CA VAL A 137 5.37 -16.19 9.29
C VAL A 137 5.79 -17.65 9.27
N LEU A 138 7.03 -17.91 8.90
CA LEU A 138 7.61 -19.24 8.85
C LEU A 138 7.84 -19.71 10.29
N ASP A 139 6.77 -20.08 11.00
CA ASP A 139 6.85 -20.68 12.32
C ASP A 139 7.57 -22.03 12.16
N THR A 140 8.85 -22.05 12.54
CA THR A 140 9.75 -23.21 12.50
C THR A 140 9.34 -24.38 13.39
N CYS A 141 8.10 -24.43 13.87
CA CYS A 141 7.62 -25.41 14.83
C CYS A 141 6.23 -25.95 14.48
N ASP A 142 6.04 -26.51 13.28
CA ASP A 142 5.07 -27.61 13.08
C ASP A 142 5.29 -28.32 11.74
N LYS A 143 6.20 -29.30 11.73
CA LYS A 143 6.22 -30.34 10.70
C LYS A 143 4.99 -31.21 10.92
N ASN A 144 3.87 -30.99 10.21
CA ASN A 144 2.87 -32.01 9.81
C ASN A 144 1.53 -31.41 9.32
N GLN A 145 1.49 -30.47 8.36
CA GLN A 145 0.23 -30.16 7.66
C GLN A 145 0.44 -30.01 6.15
N ASN A 146 0.08 -31.07 5.41
CA ASN A 146 -0.16 -31.03 3.97
C ASN A 146 -1.42 -30.20 3.68
N ALA A 147 -1.27 -28.88 3.61
CA ALA A 147 -2.08 -27.90 2.87
C ALA A 147 -1.82 -26.53 3.50
N THR A 148 -1.01 -25.68 2.86
CA THR A 148 -0.77 -24.29 3.28
C THR A 148 -2.06 -23.49 3.10
N THR A 149 -2.98 -23.58 4.07
CA THR A 149 -4.22 -22.80 4.02
C THR A 149 -3.89 -21.34 4.32
N LYS A 150 -3.93 -20.51 3.28
CA LYS A 150 -3.66 -19.07 3.38
C LYS A 150 -4.61 -18.40 4.36
N SER A 151 -4.08 -17.53 5.20
CA SER A 151 -4.87 -16.68 6.10
C SER A 151 -5.28 -15.43 5.33
N PHE A 152 -6.56 -15.32 4.94
CA PHE A 152 -7.07 -14.16 4.21
C PHE A 152 -7.46 -13.03 5.16
N VAL A 153 -7.08 -11.81 4.82
CA VAL A 153 -7.52 -10.60 5.54
C VAL A 153 -9.01 -10.39 5.33
N SER A 154 -9.74 -10.07 6.38
CA SER A 154 -11.21 -9.91 6.33
C SER A 154 -11.79 -8.91 7.33
N ASP A 155 -10.97 -8.32 8.18
CA ASP A 155 -11.30 -7.35 9.22
C ASP A 155 -11.26 -5.89 8.75
N TRP A 156 -11.08 -5.69 7.44
CA TRP A 156 -11.22 -4.41 6.76
C TRP A 156 -12.65 -3.85 6.81
N LYS A 157 -12.77 -2.51 6.74
CA LYS A 157 -14.01 -1.74 6.68
C LYS A 157 -14.01 -0.78 5.50
N VAL A 158 -15.19 -0.36 5.06
CA VAL A 158 -15.32 0.76 4.11
C VAL A 158 -14.70 2.00 4.74
N GLY A 159 -13.88 2.71 3.97
CA GLY A 159 -13.08 3.85 4.40
C GLY A 159 -11.70 3.51 4.96
N ASP A 160 -11.37 2.24 5.20
CA ASP A 160 -9.98 1.84 5.48
C ASP A 160 -9.11 2.09 4.23
N ILE A 161 -7.83 2.37 4.45
CA ILE A 161 -6.84 2.63 3.40
C ILE A 161 -5.90 1.43 3.27
N ILE A 162 -5.73 0.94 2.04
CA ILE A 162 -4.71 -0.02 1.68
C ILE A 162 -3.49 0.76 1.22
N GLN A 163 -2.42 0.73 2.00
CA GLN A 163 -1.15 1.35 1.66
C GLN A 163 -0.18 0.29 1.14
N CYS A 164 0.26 0.46 -0.10
CA CYS A 164 1.20 -0.40 -0.79
C CYS A 164 2.62 0.19 -0.68
N TYR A 165 3.57 -0.61 -0.19
CA TYR A 165 4.93 -0.17 0.03
C TYR A 165 5.95 -1.23 -0.38
N VAL A 166 7.10 -0.77 -0.84
CA VAL A 166 8.22 -1.59 -1.25
C VAL A 166 9.36 -1.45 -0.26
N ILE A 167 10.05 -2.55 0.01
CA ILE A 167 11.33 -2.55 0.71
C ILE A 167 12.44 -2.46 -0.33
N ILE A 168 13.28 -1.43 -0.26
CA ILE A 168 14.41 -1.23 -1.15
C ILE A 168 15.74 -1.34 -0.41
N ASN A 169 16.73 -1.95 -1.04
CA ASN A 169 18.11 -1.87 -0.60
C ASN A 169 18.79 -0.70 -1.32
N GLN A 170 19.15 0.33 -0.56
CA GLN A 170 19.85 1.51 -1.07
C GLN A 170 21.26 1.63 -0.49
N LYS A 171 22.17 2.20 -1.29
CA LYS A 171 23.45 2.66 -0.74
C LYS A 171 23.17 3.92 0.10
N PRO A 172 23.76 4.05 1.29
CA PRO A 172 23.63 5.28 2.05
C PRO A 172 24.14 6.46 1.22
N SER A 173 23.27 7.42 0.94
CA SER A 173 23.69 8.74 0.46
C SER A 173 24.05 9.56 1.70
N ILE A 174 25.31 9.96 1.77
CA ILE A 174 25.72 11.03 2.68
C ILE A 174 25.45 12.33 1.94
N ASP A 175 24.47 13.10 2.41
CA ASP A 175 24.30 14.49 2.00
C ASP A 175 25.11 15.34 2.98
N TRP A 176 26.21 15.90 2.48
CA TRP A 176 27.00 16.87 3.22
C TRP A 176 26.45 18.27 2.90
N ASP A 177 25.51 18.74 3.71
CA ASP A 177 25.15 20.15 3.71
C ASP A 177 26.27 20.94 4.41
N PHE A 178 27.26 21.40 3.64
CA PHE A 178 28.15 22.45 4.12
C PHE A 178 27.38 23.77 4.07
N GLU A 179 26.88 24.21 5.22
CA GLU A 179 26.55 25.62 5.43
C GLU A 179 27.82 26.44 5.20
N THR A 180 27.97 26.98 3.99
CA THR A 180 28.99 27.97 3.69
C THR A 180 28.56 29.25 4.37
N GLY A 181 29.06 29.46 5.59
CA GLY A 181 28.91 30.72 6.31
C GLY A 181 29.47 31.85 5.45
N ASN A 182 28.57 32.65 4.86
CA ASN A 182 28.90 33.95 4.31
C ASN A 182 29.39 34.83 5.47
N SER A 183 30.70 34.85 5.67
CA SER A 183 31.35 35.90 6.43
C SER A 183 31.38 37.14 5.53
N GLU A 184 30.37 37.99 5.68
CA GLU A 184 30.45 39.37 5.21
C GLU A 184 31.61 40.05 5.93
N ILE A 185 32.76 40.11 5.27
CA ILE A 185 33.85 41.00 5.63
C ILE A 185 33.39 42.41 5.22
N GLN A 186 32.71 43.11 6.11
CA GLN A 186 32.59 44.57 5.99
C GLN A 186 33.98 45.17 6.22
N SER A 187 34.61 45.57 5.11
CA SER A 187 35.83 46.35 5.10
C SER A 187 35.47 47.83 5.06
N SER A 188 35.91 48.54 6.12
CA SER A 188 36.18 50.00 6.22
C SER A 188 34.99 50.96 6.20
#